data_AF-A0A7S1HKH5-F1
#
_entry.id   AF-A0A7S1HKH5-F1
#
_cell.length_a   1.000
_cell.length_b   1.000
_cell.length_c   1.000
_cell.angle_alpha   90.00
_cell.angle_beta   90.00
_cell.angle_gamma   90.00
#
_symmetry.space_group_name_H-M   'P 1'
#
loop_
_entity.id
_entity.type
_entity.pdbx_description
1 polymer ?
#
loop_
_entity_poly.entity_id
_entity_poly.type
_entity_poly.pdbx_seq_one_letter_code
_entity_poly.pdbx_strand_id
1 'polypeptide(L)'
;WTDMDLAVRLSRTARWGGESAWPLPLSVAQHSLLVLELRRMAASGPLSPEEELLEVLHDAEEGFLGFDCISPLKAVLGEPFRAVANRLMQVVAQRYELPPWTPERYRLHKQADLA
;
A
#
# COMPACT_ATOMS: atom_id res chain seq x y z
N TRP A 1 -6.52 0.49 -16.69
CA TRP A 1 -5.29 -0.31 -16.56
C TRP A 1 -5.69 -1.75 -16.31
N THR A 2 -4.81 -2.69 -16.61
CA THR A 2 -4.95 -4.12 -16.26
C THR A 2 -4.32 -4.39 -14.89
N ASP A 3 -4.63 -5.52 -14.28
CA ASP A 3 -4.03 -5.89 -12.99
C ASP A 3 -2.51 -6.10 -13.14
N MET A 4 -2.07 -6.58 -14.31
CA MET A 4 -0.65 -6.66 -14.68
C MET A 4 0.02 -5.29 -14.72
N ASP A 5 -0.65 -4.27 -15.27
CA ASP A 5 -0.10 -2.90 -15.30
C ASP A 5 0.16 -2.37 -13.89
N LEU A 6 -0.77 -2.61 -12.94
CA LEU A 6 -0.63 -2.19 -11.55
C LEU A 6 0.49 -2.96 -10.85
N ALA A 7 0.49 -4.29 -10.99
CA ALA A 7 1.52 -5.14 -10.40
C ALA A 7 2.92 -4.76 -10.87
N VAL A 8 3.12 -4.52 -12.17
CA VAL A 8 4.42 -4.12 -12.72
C VAL A 8 4.84 -2.74 -12.22
N ARG A 9 3.91 -1.79 -12.11
CA ARG A 9 4.19 -0.46 -11.56
C ARG A 9 4.65 -0.55 -10.11
N LEU A 10 3.89 -1.21 -9.25
CA LEU A 10 4.25 -1.40 -7.84
C LEU A 10 5.55 -2.19 -7.65
N SER A 11 5.83 -3.15 -8.53
CA SER A 11 7.10 -3.91 -8.53
C SER A 11 8.31 -3.07 -8.95
N ARG A 12 8.09 -1.90 -9.56
CA ARG A 12 9.14 -0.98 -10.01
C ARG A 12 9.21 0.31 -9.22
N THR A 13 8.17 0.63 -8.43
CA THR A 13 8.21 1.72 -7.46
C THR A 13 9.03 1.26 -6.26
N ALA A 14 10.21 1.85 -6.09
CA ALA A 14 11.10 1.55 -4.98
C ALA A 14 10.69 2.35 -3.73
N ARG A 15 10.70 1.68 -2.57
CA ARG A 15 10.59 2.34 -1.28
C ARG A 15 11.87 3.05 -0.92
N TRP A 16 11.75 4.08 -0.07
CA TRP A 16 12.90 4.85 0.43
C TRP A 16 13.77 5.45 -0.70
N GLY A 17 13.16 5.73 -1.85
CA GLY A 17 13.88 6.23 -3.03
C GLY A 17 14.88 5.24 -3.64
N GLY A 18 14.84 3.97 -3.25
CA GLY A 18 15.77 2.93 -3.72
C GLY A 18 16.85 2.55 -2.71
N GLU A 19 17.02 3.32 -1.63
CA GLU A 19 17.97 2.99 -0.56
C GLU A 19 17.53 1.72 0.17
N SER A 20 18.43 0.74 0.26
CA SER A 20 18.12 -0.52 0.93
C SER A 20 19.37 -1.18 1.49
N ALA A 21 19.20 -2.03 2.51
CA ALA A 21 20.29 -2.83 3.07
C ALA A 21 20.71 -4.00 2.16
N TRP A 22 19.99 -4.24 1.06
CA TRP A 22 20.20 -5.35 0.14
C TRP A 22 20.72 -4.86 -1.22
N PRO A 23 21.24 -5.76 -2.08
CA PRO A 23 21.73 -5.37 -3.40
C PRO A 23 20.67 -4.82 -4.37
N LEU A 24 19.39 -5.08 -4.09
CA LEU A 24 18.26 -4.61 -4.90
C LEU A 24 17.27 -3.84 -4.01
N PRO A 25 16.66 -2.76 -4.51
CA PRO A 25 15.66 -2.01 -3.77
C PRO A 25 14.46 -2.85 -3.33
N LEU A 26 13.89 -2.50 -2.18
CA LEU A 26 12.59 -2.99 -1.76
C LEU A 26 11.49 -2.27 -2.55
N SER A 27 10.69 -3.00 -3.31
CA SER A 27 9.56 -2.44 -4.04
C SER A 27 8.31 -2.28 -3.17
N VAL A 28 7.40 -1.39 -3.59
CA VAL A 28 6.07 -1.26 -2.97
C VAL A 28 5.32 -2.60 -3.04
N ALA A 29 5.41 -3.34 -4.15
CA ALA A 29 4.77 -4.66 -4.25
C ALA A 29 5.29 -5.67 -3.21
N GLN A 30 6.61 -5.73 -2.99
CA GLN A 30 7.18 -6.59 -1.95
C GLN A 30 6.72 -6.16 -0.55
N HIS A 31 6.64 -4.86 -0.31
CA HIS A 31 6.14 -4.33 0.94
C HIS A 31 4.66 -4.69 1.17
N SER A 32 3.78 -4.51 0.18
CA SER A 32 2.36 -4.89 0.31
C SER A 32 2.17 -6.37 0.59
N LEU A 33 2.98 -7.24 -0.03
CA LEU A 33 2.97 -8.68 0.26
C LEU A 33 3.47 -8.99 1.68
N LEU A 34 4.52 -8.29 2.15
CA LEU A 34 5.01 -8.44 3.53
C LEU A 34 3.93 -8.03 4.54
N VAL A 35 3.26 -6.89 4.32
CA VAL A 35 2.16 -6.41 5.18
C VAL A 35 1.04 -7.44 5.22
N LEU A 36 0.64 -8.01 4.08
CA LEU A 36 -0.35 -9.09 4.03
C LEU A 36 0.06 -10.28 4.89
N GLU A 37 1.29 -10.77 4.77
CA GLU A 37 1.78 -11.91 5.55
C GLU A 37 1.81 -11.62 7.05
N LEU A 38 2.27 -10.43 7.45
CA LEU A 38 2.22 -9.99 8.85
C LEU A 38 0.79 -9.91 9.38
N ARG A 39 -0.16 -9.48 8.55
CA ARG A 39 -1.58 -9.43 8.90
C ARG A 39 -2.20 -10.82 9.04
N ARG A 40 -1.85 -11.76 8.16
CA ARG A 40 -2.25 -13.18 8.28
C ARG A 40 -1.72 -13.80 9.56
N MET A 41 -0.46 -13.52 9.92
CA MET A 41 0.16 -14.04 11.15
C MET A 41 -0.45 -13.45 12.43
N ALA A 42 -0.83 -12.17 12.41
CA ALA A 42 -1.39 -11.49 13.57
C ALA A 42 -2.89 -11.75 13.77
N ALA A 43 -3.60 -12.26 12.75
CA ALA A 43 -5.02 -12.50 12.83
C ALA A 43 -5.37 -13.70 13.72
N SER A 44 -6.48 -13.62 14.45
CA SER A 44 -6.99 -14.73 15.27
C SER A 44 -7.62 -15.86 14.45
N GLY A 45 -7.81 -15.64 13.15
CA GLY A 45 -8.34 -16.57 12.17
C GLY A 45 -7.99 -16.11 10.76
N PRO A 46 -8.35 -16.88 9.72
CA PRO A 46 -8.07 -16.49 8.33
C PRO A 46 -8.78 -15.17 7.99
N LEU A 47 -8.07 -14.29 7.30
CA LEU A 47 -8.64 -13.08 6.72
C LEU A 47 -9.59 -13.45 5.58
N SER A 48 -10.65 -12.66 5.38
CA SER A 48 -11.49 -12.82 4.20
C SER A 48 -10.72 -12.38 2.94
N PRO A 49 -11.09 -12.88 1.74
CA PRO A 49 -10.46 -12.43 0.50
C PRO A 49 -10.47 -10.91 0.30
N GLU A 50 -11.54 -10.23 0.74
CA GLU A 50 -11.67 -8.77 0.68
C GLU A 50 -10.75 -8.07 1.67
N GLU A 51 -10.52 -8.65 2.85
CA GLU A 51 -9.54 -8.15 3.82
C GLU A 51 -8.12 -8.30 3.28
N GLU A 52 -7.79 -9.46 2.71
CA GLU A 52 -6.49 -9.68 2.09
C GLU A 52 -6.25 -8.73 0.92
N LEU A 53 -7.26 -8.53 0.06
CA LEU A 53 -7.16 -7.61 -1.06
C LEU A 53 -6.98 -6.15 -0.61
N LEU A 54 -7.63 -5.77 0.49
CA LEU A 54 -7.46 -4.45 1.09
C LEU A 54 -6.02 -4.25 1.59
N GLU A 55 -5.41 -5.27 2.20
CA GLU A 55 -4.00 -5.22 2.61
C GLU A 55 -3.05 -5.21 1.40
N VAL A 56 -3.33 -5.96 0.33
CA VAL A 56 -2.49 -5.97 -0.89
C VAL A 56 -2.51 -4.61 -1.61
N LEU A 57 -3.62 -3.89 -1.56
CA LEU A 57 -3.82 -2.66 -2.33
C LEU A 57 -3.70 -1.37 -1.50
N HIS A 58 -3.26 -1.43 -0.25
CA HIS A 58 -3.25 -0.28 0.65
C HIS A 58 -2.41 0.91 0.16
N ASP A 59 -1.33 0.64 -0.58
CA ASP A 59 -0.40 1.61 -1.20
C ASP A 59 -0.50 1.61 -2.74
N ALA A 60 -1.62 1.15 -3.31
CA ALA A 60 -1.76 0.98 -4.76
C ALA A 60 -1.63 2.30 -5.55
N GLU A 61 -1.95 3.44 -4.94
CA GLU A 61 -1.81 4.76 -5.55
C GLU A 61 -0.35 5.10 -5.90
N GLU A 62 0.61 4.55 -5.17
CA GLU A 62 2.04 4.81 -5.38
C GLU A 62 2.53 4.26 -6.72
N GLY A 63 1.88 3.22 -7.26
CA GLY A 63 2.11 2.73 -8.61
C GLY A 63 1.65 3.71 -9.71
N PHE A 64 0.64 4.54 -9.42
CA PHE A 64 0.17 5.59 -10.33
C PHE A 64 0.98 6.87 -10.22
N LEU A 65 1.39 7.22 -9.00
CA LEU A 65 2.32 8.32 -8.75
C LEU A 65 3.72 8.02 -9.28
N GLY A 66 4.11 6.74 -9.33
CA GLY A 66 5.49 6.32 -9.60
C GLY A 66 6.44 6.68 -8.46
N PHE A 67 5.91 6.90 -7.26
CA PHE A 67 6.64 7.45 -6.13
C PHE A 67 6.04 6.98 -4.81
N ASP A 68 6.85 6.26 -4.01
CA ASP A 68 6.62 6.02 -2.58
C ASP A 68 7.06 7.27 -1.81
N CYS A 69 6.10 8.02 -1.29
CA CYS A 69 6.41 9.25 -0.57
C CYS A 69 6.65 8.96 0.90
N ILE A 70 7.88 9.06 1.38
CA ILE A 70 8.17 8.86 2.80
C ILE A 70 7.34 9.79 3.70
N SER A 71 6.90 9.30 4.87
CA SER A 71 6.03 10.02 5.80
C SER A 71 6.49 11.43 6.17
N PRO A 72 7.79 11.71 6.43
CA PRO A 72 8.26 13.07 6.70
C PRO A 72 8.03 14.03 5.52
N LEU A 73 8.14 13.52 4.29
CA LEU A 73 7.90 14.32 3.10
C LEU A 73 6.40 14.54 2.84
N LYS A 74 5.54 13.54 3.13
CA LYS A 74 4.07 13.71 3.07
C LYS A 74 3.63 14.92 3.93
N ALA A 75 4.25 15.13 5.10
CA ALA A 75 3.96 16.27 5.97
C ALA A 75 4.37 17.63 5.37
N VAL A 76 5.43 17.68 4.57
CA VAL A 76 5.92 18.91 3.92
C VAL A 76 5.13 19.23 2.65
N LEU A 77 4.80 18.22 1.84
CA LEU A 77 4.03 18.39 0.60
C LEU A 77 2.57 18.83 0.85
N GLY A 78 2.04 18.51 2.03
CA GLY A 78 0.79 19.06 2.54
C GLY A 78 -0.47 18.56 1.81
N GLU A 79 -1.53 19.37 1.91
CA GLU A 79 -2.87 19.02 1.47
C GLU A 79 -2.99 18.69 -0.03
N PRO A 80 -2.35 19.43 -0.96
CA PRO A 80 -2.51 19.18 -2.38
C PRO A 80 -2.04 17.78 -2.80
N PHE A 81 -0.90 17.33 -2.26
CA PHE A 81 -0.39 15.98 -2.52
C PHE A 81 -1.35 14.92 -1.96
N ARG A 82 -1.81 15.10 -0.72
CA ARG A 82 -2.76 14.20 -0.08
C ARG A 82 -4.08 14.11 -0.86
N ALA A 83 -4.57 15.22 -1.43
CA ALA A 83 -5.78 15.21 -2.24
C ALA A 83 -5.62 14.38 -3.53
N VAL A 84 -4.46 14.45 -4.19
CA VAL A 84 -4.16 13.63 -5.36
C VAL A 84 -4.03 12.15 -4.99
N ALA A 85 -3.24 11.82 -3.97
CA ALA A 85 -3.07 10.45 -3.49
C ALA A 85 -4.41 9.81 -3.10
N ASN A 86 -5.24 10.53 -2.34
CA ASN A 86 -6.56 10.05 -1.94
C ASN A 86 -7.49 9.80 -3.13
N ARG A 87 -7.47 10.66 -4.16
CA ARG A 87 -8.30 10.47 -5.37
C ARG A 87 -7.86 9.23 -6.15
N LEU A 88 -6.56 9.01 -6.28
CA LEU A 88 -6.03 7.81 -6.91
C LEU A 88 -6.44 6.56 -6.14
N MET A 89 -6.29 6.57 -4.81
CA MET A 89 -6.68 5.44 -3.97
C MET A 89 -8.20 5.20 -3.99
N GLN A 90 -9.03 6.24 -4.08
CA GLN A 90 -10.47 6.10 -4.27
C GLN A 90 -10.82 5.40 -5.59
N VAL A 91 -10.11 5.71 -6.68
CA VAL A 91 -10.29 5.06 -7.98
C VAL A 91 -9.89 3.58 -7.93
N VAL A 92 -8.81 3.24 -7.20
CA VAL A 92 -8.45 1.83 -6.91
C VAL A 92 -9.55 1.14 -6.10
N ALA A 93 -9.98 1.75 -5.00
CA ALA A 93 -11.02 1.19 -4.13
C ALA A 93 -12.33 0.91 -4.88
N GLN A 94 -12.73 1.82 -5.78
CA GLN A 94 -13.91 1.63 -6.63
C GLN A 94 -13.74 0.49 -7.63
N ARG A 95 -12.58 0.39 -8.28
CA ARG A 95 -12.32 -0.67 -9.28
C ARG A 95 -12.38 -2.07 -8.68
N TYR A 96 -11.83 -2.24 -7.47
CA TYR A 96 -11.70 -3.53 -6.79
C TYR A 96 -12.79 -3.75 -5.73
N GLU A 97 -13.79 -2.87 -5.66
CA GLU A 97 -14.89 -2.93 -4.70
C GLU A 97 -14.41 -3.09 -3.25
N LEU A 98 -13.34 -2.38 -2.89
CA LEU A 98 -12.69 -2.54 -1.60
C LEU A 98 -13.60 -2.10 -0.46
N PRO A 99 -13.69 -2.89 0.63
CA PRO A 99 -14.42 -2.45 1.80
C PRO A 99 -13.70 -1.24 2.43
N PRO A 100 -14.43 -0.30 3.04
CA PRO A 100 -13.80 0.79 3.77
C PRO A 100 -13.06 0.25 4.98
N TRP A 101 -11.99 0.93 5.36
CA TRP A 101 -11.29 0.68 6.61
C TRP A 101 -12.22 0.90 7.80
N THR A 102 -12.37 -0.10 8.66
CA THR A 102 -12.90 0.11 10.02
C THR A 102 -11.76 0.64 10.89
N PRO A 103 -12.05 1.37 12.00
CA PRO A 103 -11.01 1.86 12.89
C PRO A 103 -10.07 0.75 13.39
N GLU A 104 -10.62 -0.43 13.68
CA GLU A 104 -9.85 -1.57 14.16
C GLU A 104 -9.00 -2.20 13.04
N ARG A 105 -9.56 -2.40 11.84
CA ARG A 105 -8.79 -2.90 10.69
C ARG A 105 -7.65 -1.95 10.33
N TYR A 106 -7.91 -0.64 10.32
CA TYR A 106 -6.89 0.36 10.05
C TYR A 106 -5.78 0.32 11.09
N ARG A 107 -6.12 0.20 12.38
CA ARG A 107 -5.14 0.09 13.45
C ARG A 107 -4.24 -1.13 13.27
N LEU A 108 -4.82 -2.29 12.96
CA LEU A 108 -4.08 -3.53 12.71
C LEU A 108 -3.21 -3.46 11.45
N HIS A 109 -3.75 -2.89 10.37
CA HIS A 109 -3.01 -2.60 9.14
C HIS A 109 -1.76 -1.75 9.44
N LYS A 110 -1.94 -0.61 10.14
CA LYS A 110 -0.82 0.27 10.52
C LYS A 110 0.21 -0.42 11.42
N GLN A 111 -0.19 -1.38 12.24
CA GLN A 111 0.77 -2.16 13.04
C GLN A 111 1.65 -3.05 12.17
N ALA A 112 1.10 -3.66 11.12
CA ALA A 112 1.86 -4.48 10.17
C ALA A 112 2.72 -3.63 9.23
N ASP A 113 2.21 -2.49 8.77
CA ASP A 113 2.91 -1.56 7.87
C ASP A 113 4.12 -0.85 8.53
N LEU A 114 4.11 -0.69 9.86
CA LEU A 114 5.22 -0.10 10.61
C LEU A 114 6.31 -1.10 11.02
N ALA A 115 6.12 -2.40 10.79
CA ALA A 115 7.05 -3.46 11.21
C ALA A 115 8.20 -3.64 10.19
#